data_AF-A0A8X6MFZ5-F1
#
_entry.id   AF-A0A8X6MFZ5-F1
#
_cell.length_a   1.000
_cell.length_b   1.000
_cell.length_c   1.000
_cell.angle_alpha   90.00
_cell.angle_beta   90.00
_cell.angle_gamma   90.00
#
_symmetry.space_group_name_H-M   'P 1'
#
loop_
_entity.id
_entity.type
_entity.pdbx_description
1 polymer ?
#
loop_
_entity_poly.entity_id
_entity_poly.type
_entity_poly.pdbx_seq_one_letter_code
_entity_poly.pdbx_strand_id
1 'polypeptide(L)'
;MMCSGGSYFTPSMTSDRSKWPPSTNAREGKHIVHPVYLSLQFQWYIVVILFTITSFSVEEDNKNEGPVVNHLCSKLESYTVEEEVTYNETYQETVKEWCLSIPPRCTRFKTLYRKVNKTIPVTKTKIVFECCDGYEKIQDKCVAVCKDGCVNGECVSPNICSCDEGWQGSNCTQGQPYHLNLYNQGFIKF
;
A
#
# COMPACT_ATOMS: atom_id res chain seq x y z
N MET A 1 34.98 -35.14 -35.34
CA MET A 1 35.95 -35.15 -34.22
C MET A 1 35.15 -34.74 -32.98
N MET A 2 34.49 -35.64 -32.23
CA MET A 2 35.03 -36.54 -31.17
C MET A 2 36.02 -35.79 -30.25
N CYS A 3 35.83 -35.70 -28.93
CA CYS A 3 35.54 -36.75 -27.92
C CYS A 3 34.56 -36.24 -26.82
N SER A 4 33.55 -37.01 -26.32
CA SER A 4 33.58 -38.15 -25.35
C SER A 4 33.99 -37.72 -23.93
N GLY A 5 33.33 -38.03 -22.79
CA GLY A 5 32.22 -38.91 -22.39
C GLY A 5 32.28 -39.16 -20.86
N GLY A 6 31.22 -39.70 -20.24
CA GLY A 6 31.18 -40.20 -18.84
C GLY A 6 30.40 -39.29 -17.84
N SER A 7 29.14 -39.46 -17.42
CA SER A 7 28.26 -40.62 -17.10
C SER A 7 28.79 -41.43 -15.89
N TYR A 8 28.05 -41.81 -14.83
CA TYR A 8 26.64 -41.84 -14.46
C TYR A 8 26.53 -42.17 -12.93
N PHE A 9 25.29 -42.21 -12.42
CA PHE A 9 24.75 -43.06 -11.33
C PHE A 9 24.82 -42.62 -9.86
N THR A 10 23.65 -42.21 -9.38
CA THR A 10 23.13 -42.36 -8.01
C THR A 10 22.97 -43.84 -7.63
N PRO A 11 23.10 -44.20 -6.34
CA PRO A 11 22.38 -45.36 -5.81
C PRO A 11 21.43 -45.02 -4.66
N SER A 12 20.30 -45.71 -4.70
CA SER A 12 19.20 -45.81 -3.74
C SER A 12 19.57 -46.61 -2.49
N MET A 13 18.82 -46.37 -1.42
CA MET A 13 18.76 -47.09 -0.14
C MET A 13 18.70 -48.61 -0.27
N THR A 14 19.40 -49.32 0.62
CA THR A 14 18.99 -50.65 1.10
C THR A 14 19.17 -50.74 2.62
N SER A 15 18.08 -51.15 3.27
CA SER A 15 17.99 -51.50 4.68
C SER A 15 18.69 -52.83 4.92
N ASP A 16 19.54 -52.95 5.94
CA ASP A 16 19.78 -54.25 6.57
C ASP A 16 20.07 -54.13 8.06
N ARG A 17 19.28 -54.89 8.82
CA ARG A 17 19.23 -54.95 10.28
C ARG A 17 19.67 -56.34 10.69
N SER A 18 20.94 -56.56 11.01
CA SER A 18 21.38 -57.79 11.72
C SER A 18 22.84 -57.77 12.17
N LYS A 19 23.11 -57.29 13.39
CA LYS A 19 23.99 -57.97 14.37
C LYS A 19 23.96 -57.25 15.73
N TRP A 20 23.39 -57.92 16.72
CA TRP A 20 23.51 -57.68 18.18
C TRP A 20 24.57 -58.67 18.75
N PRO A 21 24.99 -58.70 20.05
CA PRO A 21 24.72 -57.88 21.27
C PRO A 21 26.03 -57.60 22.10
N PRO A 22 26.08 -57.47 23.46
CA PRO A 22 25.17 -56.90 24.47
C PRO A 22 25.79 -55.76 25.31
N SER A 23 24.91 -55.18 26.15
CA SER A 23 25.08 -54.22 27.24
C SER A 23 26.28 -54.39 28.19
N THR A 24 26.82 -53.26 28.66
CA THR A 24 27.04 -52.97 30.09
C THR A 24 26.91 -51.46 30.38
N ASN A 25 26.28 -51.16 31.52
CA ASN A 25 25.98 -49.83 32.03
C ASN A 25 27.22 -49.09 32.54
N ALA A 26 27.27 -47.76 32.37
CA ALA A 26 27.87 -46.85 33.34
C ALA A 26 27.22 -45.46 33.25
N ARG A 27 26.80 -44.95 34.42
CA ARG A 27 26.23 -43.62 34.73
C ARG A 27 27.30 -42.55 34.45
N GLU A 28 27.00 -41.28 34.19
CA GLU A 28 26.40 -40.28 35.08
C GLU A 28 26.32 -38.94 34.30
N GLY A 29 25.35 -38.06 34.58
CA GLY A 29 25.41 -36.65 34.15
C GLY A 29 24.10 -36.03 33.63
N LYS A 30 23.06 -35.97 34.45
CA LYS A 30 21.81 -35.25 34.12
C LYS A 30 22.00 -33.76 34.44
N HIS A 31 22.33 -32.94 33.44
CA HIS A 31 22.29 -31.48 33.57
C HIS A 31 20.83 -31.03 33.74
N ILE A 32 20.46 -30.72 34.98
CA ILE A 32 19.17 -30.09 35.31
C ILE A 32 19.33 -28.60 34.98
N VAL A 33 18.92 -28.21 33.77
CA VAL A 33 18.77 -26.79 33.42
C VAL A 33 17.53 -26.30 34.15
N HIS A 34 17.71 -25.42 35.13
CA HIS A 34 16.62 -24.91 35.99
C HIS A 34 15.51 -24.22 35.17
N PRO A 35 14.22 -24.54 35.40
CA PRO A 35 13.09 -23.98 34.63
C PRO A 35 12.83 -22.48 34.84
N VAL A 36 13.62 -21.81 35.68
CA VAL A 36 13.51 -20.37 35.98
C VAL A 36 14.33 -19.52 35.01
N TYR A 37 15.31 -20.09 34.31
CA TYR A 37 16.16 -19.35 33.37
C TYR A 37 15.46 -19.08 32.02
N LEU A 38 14.49 -19.93 31.65
CA LEU A 38 13.70 -19.79 30.44
C LEU A 38 12.53 -18.79 30.56
N SER A 39 12.16 -18.29 31.75
CA SER A 39 11.10 -17.28 31.87
C SER A 39 11.65 -15.84 31.83
N LEU A 40 12.83 -15.60 32.40
CA LEU A 40 13.50 -14.29 32.38
C LEU A 40 14.12 -13.96 31.01
N GLN A 41 14.53 -14.99 30.26
CA GLN A 41 14.97 -14.86 28.87
C GLN A 41 13.82 -14.51 27.89
N PHE A 42 12.57 -14.83 28.23
CA PHE A 42 11.42 -14.43 27.41
C PHE A 42 10.93 -13.02 27.73
N GLN A 43 11.10 -12.58 28.98
CA GLN A 43 10.70 -11.24 29.39
C GLN A 43 11.57 -10.14 28.76
N TRP A 44 12.90 -10.31 28.67
CA TRP A 44 13.73 -9.32 27.96
C TRP A 44 13.43 -9.30 26.46
N TYR A 45 13.13 -10.46 25.86
CA TYR A 45 12.79 -10.56 24.44
C TYR A 45 11.49 -9.80 24.13
N ILE A 46 10.48 -9.89 25.01
CA ILE A 46 9.24 -9.12 24.89
C ILE A 46 9.50 -7.62 25.03
N VAL A 47 10.36 -7.19 25.96
CA VAL A 47 10.71 -5.78 26.13
C VAL A 47 11.46 -5.25 24.90
N VAL A 48 12.41 -6.01 24.35
CA VAL A 48 13.12 -5.65 23.12
C VAL A 48 12.17 -5.60 21.92
N ILE A 49 11.25 -6.56 21.79
CA ILE A 49 10.23 -6.57 20.73
C ILE A 49 9.27 -5.37 20.86
N LEU A 50 8.82 -5.03 22.06
CA LEU A 50 7.97 -3.86 22.27
C LEU A 50 8.72 -2.55 21.97
N PHE A 51 10.00 -2.49 22.33
CA PHE A 51 10.85 -1.32 22.06
C PHE A 51 11.19 -1.16 20.56
N THR A 52 11.34 -2.28 19.83
CA THR A 52 11.50 -2.24 18.36
C THR A 52 10.19 -1.96 17.63
N ILE A 53 9.05 -2.40 18.17
CA ILE A 53 7.73 -2.05 17.63
C ILE A 53 7.44 -0.55 17.82
N THR A 54 7.89 0.08 18.90
CA THR A 54 7.71 1.55 19.09
C THR A 54 8.71 2.40 18.32
N SER A 55 9.88 1.84 17.94
CA SER A 55 10.84 2.53 17.07
C SER A 55 10.58 2.30 15.59
N PHE A 56 9.81 1.27 15.23
CA PHE A 56 9.12 1.19 13.96
C PHE A 56 7.91 2.11 14.00
N SER A 57 8.16 3.42 14.06
CA SER A 57 7.22 4.36 13.47
C SER A 57 6.96 3.86 12.05
N VAL A 58 5.75 3.37 11.81
CA VAL A 58 5.18 3.33 10.47
C VAL A 58 5.46 4.71 9.89
N GLU A 59 6.42 4.79 8.99
CA GLU A 59 6.51 5.90 8.08
C GLU A 59 5.19 5.78 7.31
N GLU A 60 4.26 6.68 7.61
CA GLU A 60 3.22 6.98 6.64
C GLU A 60 3.98 7.55 5.45
N ASP A 61 4.47 6.65 4.58
CA ASP A 61 4.63 6.95 3.17
C ASP A 61 3.28 7.50 2.76
N ASN A 62 3.19 8.83 2.74
CA ASN A 62 1.98 9.52 2.31
C ASN A 62 1.68 8.95 0.93
N LYS A 63 0.55 8.24 0.86
CA LYS A 63 0.20 7.27 -0.16
C LYS A 63 -0.05 7.96 -1.50
N ASN A 64 0.98 8.49 -2.14
CA ASN A 64 0.92 9.24 -3.39
C ASN A 64 2.12 8.96 -4.31
N GLU A 65 2.83 7.84 -4.15
CA GLU A 65 3.87 7.43 -5.13
C GLU A 65 3.24 6.77 -6.36
N GLY A 66 2.48 7.58 -7.10
CA GLY A 66 2.36 7.40 -8.54
C GLY A 66 3.60 8.01 -9.23
N PRO A 67 3.87 7.67 -10.50
CA PRO A 67 4.91 8.36 -11.26
C PRO A 67 4.57 9.85 -11.35
N VAL A 68 5.38 10.70 -10.69
CA VAL A 68 5.20 12.18 -10.68
C VAL A 68 5.54 12.73 -12.06
N VAL A 69 4.59 12.65 -12.98
CA VAL A 69 4.65 13.34 -14.27
C VAL A 69 3.90 14.65 -14.10
N ASN A 70 4.59 15.79 -14.26
CA ASN A 70 4.01 17.14 -14.19
C ASN A 70 3.30 17.47 -12.86
N HIS A 71 3.81 16.99 -11.71
CA HIS A 71 3.24 17.25 -10.38
C HIS A 71 1.78 16.80 -10.19
N LEU A 72 1.37 15.74 -10.89
CA LEU A 72 0.07 15.08 -10.74
C LEU A 72 0.19 13.86 -9.81
N CYS A 73 -0.70 13.81 -8.82
CA CYS A 73 -0.84 12.74 -7.86
C CYS A 73 -2.13 11.94 -8.13
N SER A 74 -2.09 10.63 -7.91
CA SER A 74 -3.24 9.74 -8.14
C SER A 74 -4.01 9.46 -6.86
N LYS A 75 -5.31 9.75 -6.86
CA LYS A 75 -6.23 9.51 -5.74
C LYS A 75 -7.26 8.45 -6.12
N LEU A 76 -7.64 7.61 -5.15
CA LEU A 76 -8.73 6.65 -5.30
C LEU A 76 -10.04 7.29 -4.88
N GLU A 77 -10.96 7.47 -5.82
CA GLU A 77 -12.30 8.01 -5.55
C GLU A 77 -13.37 6.96 -5.86
N SER A 78 -14.36 6.84 -4.97
CA SER A 78 -15.52 5.96 -5.18
C SER A 78 -16.68 6.75 -5.79
N TYR A 79 -17.33 6.18 -6.80
CA TYR A 79 -18.47 6.76 -7.51
C TYR A 79 -19.59 5.74 -7.60
N THR A 80 -20.83 6.18 -7.44
CA THR A 80 -22.02 5.33 -7.52
C THR A 80 -22.62 5.38 -8.93
N VAL A 81 -22.78 4.21 -9.56
CA VAL A 81 -23.42 4.08 -10.88
C VAL A 81 -24.68 3.25 -10.74
N GLU A 82 -25.75 3.67 -11.39
CA GLU A 82 -26.97 2.86 -11.49
C GLU A 82 -26.75 1.73 -12.50
N GLU A 83 -26.84 0.48 -12.04
CA GLU A 83 -26.72 -0.70 -12.90
C GLU A 83 -28.00 -1.53 -12.86
N GLU A 84 -28.44 -2.00 -14.03
CA GLU A 84 -29.56 -2.92 -14.15
C GLU A 84 -29.09 -4.35 -13.89
N VAL A 85 -29.53 -4.91 -12.76
CA VAL A 85 -29.15 -6.25 -12.30
C VAL A 85 -30.37 -7.17 -12.30
N THR A 86 -30.20 -8.41 -12.75
CA THR A 86 -31.28 -9.41 -12.73
C THR A 86 -31.29 -10.18 -11.42
N TYR A 87 -32.40 -10.10 -10.68
CA TYR A 87 -32.65 -10.85 -9.44
C TYR A 87 -33.71 -11.94 -9.64
N ASN A 88 -33.65 -13.02 -8.85
CA ASN A 88 -34.67 -14.08 -8.83
C ASN A 88 -35.71 -13.79 -7.74
N GLU A 89 -36.87 -13.30 -8.13
CA GLU A 89 -37.98 -13.02 -7.21
C GLU A 89 -38.93 -14.21 -7.13
N THR A 90 -39.43 -14.51 -5.92
CA THR A 90 -40.38 -15.59 -5.70
C THR A 90 -41.81 -15.15 -6.01
N TYR A 91 -42.60 -16.03 -6.63
CA TYR A 91 -44.03 -15.85 -6.82
C TYR A 91 -44.78 -17.16 -6.58
N GLN A 92 -46.05 -17.08 -6.18
CA GLN A 92 -46.89 -18.25 -5.98
C GLN A 92 -47.84 -18.42 -7.16
N GLU A 93 -47.82 -19.61 -7.77
CA GLU A 93 -48.79 -20.00 -8.78
C GLU A 93 -49.77 -21.03 -8.20
N THR A 94 -51.05 -20.87 -8.51
CA THR A 94 -52.08 -21.82 -8.10
C THR A 94 -52.15 -22.96 -9.09
N VAL A 95 -51.84 -24.17 -8.64
CA VAL A 95 -51.92 -25.40 -9.43
C VAL A 95 -53.04 -26.29 -8.92
N LYS A 96 -53.62 -27.10 -9.81
CA LYS A 96 -54.61 -28.13 -9.45
C LYS A 96 -53.90 -29.46 -9.29
N GLU A 97 -53.77 -29.92 -8.06
CA GLU A 97 -53.16 -31.21 -7.73
C GLU A 97 -54.24 -32.22 -7.36
N TRP A 98 -53.97 -33.49 -7.61
CA TRP A 98 -54.91 -34.56 -7.25
C TRP A 98 -54.97 -34.74 -5.73
N CYS A 99 -56.17 -34.96 -5.18
CA CYS A 99 -56.40 -35.20 -3.76
C CYS A 99 -57.62 -36.10 -3.54
N LEU A 100 -57.76 -36.64 -2.32
CA LEU A 100 -58.86 -37.55 -1.96
C LEU A 100 -60.17 -36.85 -1.57
N SER A 101 -60.18 -35.53 -1.47
CA SER A 101 -61.40 -34.77 -1.25
C SER A 101 -62.25 -34.77 -2.53
N ILE A 102 -63.57 -34.87 -2.44
CA ILE A 102 -64.47 -34.79 -3.60
C ILE A 102 -64.85 -33.32 -3.82
N PRO A 103 -64.55 -32.71 -4.98
CA PRO A 103 -63.95 -33.28 -6.21
C PRO A 103 -62.41 -33.47 -6.13
N PRO A 104 -61.84 -34.51 -6.79
CA PRO A 104 -60.47 -35.01 -6.57
C PRO A 104 -59.32 -34.11 -7.07
N ARG A 105 -59.58 -32.81 -7.27
CA ARG A 105 -58.59 -31.80 -7.64
C ARG A 105 -58.60 -30.65 -6.64
N CYS A 106 -57.61 -30.64 -5.76
CA CYS A 106 -57.42 -29.59 -4.78
C CYS A 106 -56.53 -28.47 -5.34
N THR A 107 -56.86 -27.23 -5.00
CA THR A 107 -55.98 -26.09 -5.29
C THR A 107 -54.78 -26.12 -4.34
N ARG A 108 -53.56 -26.02 -4.89
CA ARG A 108 -52.31 -25.91 -4.13
C ARG A 108 -51.50 -24.71 -4.63
N PHE A 109 -50.76 -24.07 -3.73
CA PHE A 109 -49.85 -22.98 -4.07
C PHE A 109 -48.45 -23.55 -4.29
N LYS A 110 -47.88 -23.29 -5.46
CA LYS A 110 -46.51 -23.67 -5.80
C LYS A 110 -45.65 -22.42 -5.86
N THR A 111 -44.59 -22.37 -5.07
CA THR A 111 -43.60 -21.28 -5.11
C THR A 111 -42.67 -21.47 -6.30
N LEU A 112 -42.59 -20.48 -7.17
CA LEU A 112 -41.76 -20.43 -8.36
C LEU A 112 -40.86 -19.19 -8.30
N TYR A 113 -39.83 -19.16 -9.14
CA TYR A 113 -38.93 -18.00 -9.27
C TYR A 113 -39.12 -17.35 -10.64
N ARG A 114 -39.11 -16.02 -10.67
CA ARG A 114 -39.11 -15.21 -11.89
C ARG A 114 -37.92 -14.26 -11.86
N LYS A 115 -37.25 -14.13 -13.00
CA LYS A 115 -36.18 -13.13 -13.18
C LYS A 115 -36.80 -11.74 -13.31
N VAL A 116 -36.34 -10.82 -12.49
CA VAL A 116 -36.77 -9.42 -12.48
C VAL A 116 -35.54 -8.54 -12.58
N ASN A 117 -35.54 -7.61 -13.52
CA ASN A 117 -34.47 -6.62 -13.64
C ASN A 117 -34.74 -5.48 -12.67
N LYS A 118 -33.75 -5.15 -11.83
CA LYS A 118 -33.81 -4.09 -10.83
C LYS A 118 -32.59 -3.19 -11.02
N THR A 119 -32.82 -1.89 -11.05
CA THR A 119 -31.74 -0.90 -11.10
C THR A 119 -31.24 -0.65 -9.69
N ILE A 120 -29.96 -0.94 -9.43
CA ILE A 120 -29.34 -0.76 -8.13
C ILE A 120 -28.15 0.21 -8.22
N PRO A 121 -27.92 1.05 -7.21
CA PRO A 121 -26.72 1.89 -7.14
C PRO A 121 -25.51 1.02 -6.75
N VAL A 122 -24.56 0.88 -7.66
CA VAL A 122 -23.31 0.12 -7.46
C VAL A 122 -22.17 1.09 -7.26
N THR A 123 -21.48 0.95 -6.12
CA THR A 123 -20.27 1.73 -5.83
C THR A 123 -19.07 1.12 -6.57
N LYS A 124 -18.44 1.93 -7.41
CA LYS A 124 -17.21 1.61 -8.15
C LYS A 124 -16.08 2.52 -7.71
N THR A 125 -14.85 2.13 -7.98
CA THR A 125 -13.66 2.94 -7.68
C THR A 125 -12.98 3.36 -8.97
N LYS A 126 -12.52 4.62 -9.04
CA LYS A 126 -11.75 5.17 -10.15
C LYS A 126 -10.49 5.85 -9.60
N ILE A 127 -9.41 5.77 -10.37
CA ILE A 127 -8.19 6.56 -10.12
C ILE A 127 -8.38 7.93 -10.78
N VAL A 128 -8.30 9.00 -9.97
CA VAL A 128 -8.42 10.39 -10.40
C VAL A 128 -7.07 11.07 -10.19
N PHE A 129 -6.64 11.89 -11.15
CA PHE A 129 -5.40 12.66 -11.03
C PHE A 129 -5.71 14.09 -10.58
N GLU A 130 -5.04 14.54 -9.53
CA GLU A 130 -5.11 15.91 -9.00
C GLU A 130 -3.70 16.47 -8.81
N CYS A 131 -3.57 17.79 -8.62
CA CYS A 131 -2.26 18.37 -8.29
C CYS A 131 -1.80 17.87 -6.93
N CYS A 132 -0.51 17.54 -6.83
CA CYS A 132 0.08 17.10 -5.57
C CYS A 132 0.04 18.21 -4.50
N ASP A 133 0.20 17.82 -3.23
CA ASP A 133 0.20 18.76 -2.12
C ASP A 133 1.21 19.89 -2.31
N GLY A 134 0.74 21.13 -2.07
CA GLY A 134 1.54 22.33 -2.27
C GLY A 134 1.59 22.82 -3.73
N TYR A 135 0.89 22.18 -4.66
CA TYR A 135 0.66 22.65 -6.01
C TYR A 135 -0.82 23.00 -6.22
N GLU A 136 -1.09 24.03 -7.01
CA GLU A 136 -2.43 24.45 -7.38
C GLU A 136 -2.64 24.37 -8.89
N LYS A 137 -3.85 24.01 -9.31
CA LYS A 137 -4.21 23.92 -10.72
C LYS A 137 -4.44 25.33 -11.28
N ILE A 138 -3.45 25.86 -11.99
CA ILE A 138 -3.58 27.09 -12.75
C ILE A 138 -3.76 26.72 -14.23
N GLN A 139 -4.97 26.97 -14.75
CA GLN A 139 -5.43 26.50 -16.06
C GLN A 139 -5.42 24.96 -16.15
N ASP A 140 -4.38 24.38 -16.77
CA ASP A 140 -4.18 22.94 -16.94
C ASP A 140 -2.80 22.47 -16.44
N LYS A 141 -2.11 23.31 -15.65
CA LYS A 141 -0.80 22.99 -15.06
C LYS A 141 -0.88 23.07 -13.54
N CYS A 142 -0.17 22.15 -12.89
CA CYS A 142 0.05 22.20 -11.45
C CYS A 142 1.26 23.10 -11.19
N VAL A 143 1.02 24.25 -10.57
CA VAL A 143 2.04 25.26 -10.25
C VAL A 143 2.29 25.26 -8.75
N ALA A 144 3.55 25.35 -8.34
CA ALA A 144 3.90 25.37 -6.93
C ALA A 144 3.33 26.59 -6.21
N VAL A 145 2.86 26.39 -4.98
CA VAL A 145 2.29 27.43 -4.12
C VAL A 145 3.28 27.79 -3.02
N CYS A 146 3.55 29.09 -2.88
CA CYS A 146 4.37 29.64 -1.80
C CYS A 146 3.47 30.43 -0.85
N LYS A 147 3.32 29.97 0.40
CA LYS A 147 2.38 30.55 1.39
C LYS A 147 2.53 32.05 1.59
N ASP A 148 3.78 32.52 1.66
CA ASP A 148 4.09 33.93 1.89
C ASP A 148 4.34 34.71 0.59
N GLY A 149 4.24 34.04 -0.56
CA GLY A 149 4.54 34.59 -1.88
C GLY A 149 6.03 34.85 -2.14
N CYS A 150 6.40 34.96 -3.41
CA CYS A 150 7.71 35.41 -3.85
C CYS A 150 7.51 36.79 -4.50
N VAL A 151 8.05 37.86 -3.90
CA VAL A 151 7.80 39.23 -4.39
C VAL A 151 8.63 39.54 -5.64
N ASN A 152 9.92 39.19 -5.60
CA ASN A 152 10.87 39.38 -6.71
C ASN A 152 11.47 38.02 -7.10
N GLY A 153 10.63 37.14 -7.61
CA GLY A 153 11.01 35.79 -8.00
C GLY A 153 9.82 34.89 -8.27
N GLU A 154 10.10 33.62 -8.54
CA GLU A 154 9.09 32.62 -8.87
C GLU A 154 9.09 31.47 -7.86
N CYS A 155 7.91 30.89 -7.62
CA CYS A 155 7.77 29.71 -6.77
C CYS A 155 8.15 28.45 -7.59
N VAL A 156 9.30 27.86 -7.31
CA VAL A 156 9.83 26.70 -8.06
C VAL A 156 9.44 25.36 -7.44
N SER A 157 9.04 25.37 -6.18
CA SER A 157 8.62 24.21 -5.39
C SER A 157 7.78 24.71 -4.21
N PRO A 158 6.91 23.88 -3.57
CA PRO A 158 6.04 24.35 -2.50
C PRO A 158 6.84 25.07 -1.39
N ASN A 159 6.51 26.35 -1.16
CA ASN A 159 7.20 27.24 -0.21
C ASN A 159 8.70 27.50 -0.49
N ILE A 160 9.17 27.31 -1.73
CA ILE A 160 10.54 27.61 -2.14
C ILE A 160 10.52 28.63 -3.29
N CYS A 161 11.06 29.81 -3.02
CA CYS A 161 11.22 30.88 -4.00
C CYS A 161 12.60 30.82 -4.69
N SER A 162 12.60 30.96 -6.00
CA SER A 162 13.79 31.33 -6.77
C SER A 162 13.78 32.84 -6.96
N CYS A 163 14.71 33.54 -6.31
CA CYS A 163 14.78 35.00 -6.38
C CYS A 163 15.48 35.50 -7.64
N ASP A 164 15.02 36.65 -8.13
CA ASP A 164 15.67 37.37 -9.21
C ASP A 164 17.05 37.90 -8.78
N GLU A 165 17.89 38.24 -9.75
CA GLU A 165 19.25 38.73 -9.49
C GLU A 165 19.23 39.97 -8.56
N GLY A 166 20.07 39.92 -7.53
CA GLY A 166 20.14 40.98 -6.52
C GLY A 166 19.05 40.90 -5.45
N TRP A 167 18.17 39.90 -5.45
CA TRP A 167 17.18 39.67 -4.38
C TRP A 167 17.47 38.39 -3.59
N GLN A 168 17.24 38.44 -2.28
CA GLN A 168 17.49 37.35 -1.36
C GLN A 168 16.41 37.29 -0.26
N GLY A 169 16.52 36.26 0.59
CA GLY A 169 15.55 35.96 1.65
C GLY A 169 14.48 34.96 1.20
N SER A 170 13.68 34.46 2.15
CA SER A 170 12.70 33.40 1.89
C SER A 170 11.61 33.79 0.88
N ASN A 171 11.25 35.09 0.83
CA ASN A 171 10.21 35.64 -0.05
C ASN A 171 10.77 36.65 -1.07
N CYS A 172 12.09 36.67 -1.27
CA CYS A 172 12.77 37.57 -2.20
C CYS A 172 12.51 39.06 -1.95
N THR A 173 12.46 39.46 -0.68
CA THR A 173 12.22 40.85 -0.27
C THR A 173 13.50 41.61 0.08
N GLN A 174 14.64 40.93 0.23
CA GLN A 174 15.91 41.56 0.61
C GLN A 174 16.73 41.87 -0.64
N GLY A 175 16.61 43.09 -1.14
CA GLY A 175 17.44 43.57 -2.26
C GLY A 175 18.86 43.87 -1.79
N GLN A 176 19.86 43.34 -2.49
CA GLN A 176 21.24 43.80 -2.37
C GLN A 176 21.37 45.15 -3.08
N PRO A 177 21.92 46.18 -2.42
CA PRO A 177 22.23 47.43 -3.09
C PRO A 177 23.41 47.22 -4.04
N TYR A 178 23.11 47.01 -5.32
CA TYR A 178 24.09 47.18 -6.39
C TYR A 178 24.53 48.65 -6.42
N HIS A 179 25.84 48.88 -6.22
CA HIS A 179 26.59 50.16 -6.25
C HIS A 179 26.98 50.88 -4.94
N LEU A 180 27.54 50.17 -3.97
CA LEU A 180 28.61 50.75 -3.14
C LEU A 180 29.80 49.80 -3.08
N ASN A 181 30.58 49.70 -4.17
CA ASN A 181 32.03 49.39 -4.21
C ASN A 181 32.58 49.14 -5.64
N LEU A 182 32.23 49.98 -6.61
CA LEU A 182 32.96 50.09 -7.90
C LEU A 182 33.41 51.54 -8.18
N TYR A 183 33.74 52.31 -7.14
CA TYR A 183 34.42 53.61 -7.25
C TYR A 183 35.52 53.80 -6.19
N ASN A 184 36.23 52.71 -5.85
CA ASN A 184 37.52 52.85 -5.17
C ASN A 184 38.62 52.02 -5.85
N GLN A 185 38.50 51.86 -7.17
CA GLN A 185 39.62 51.55 -8.05
C GLN A 185 39.85 52.75 -8.98
N GLY A 186 40.70 53.68 -8.54
CA GLY A 186 41.37 54.65 -9.41
C GLY A 186 40.70 56.01 -9.56
N PHE A 187 40.96 56.93 -8.61
CA PHE A 187 41.07 58.35 -8.92
C PHE A 187 42.35 58.92 -8.32
N ILE A 188 43.38 58.98 -9.15
CA ILE A 188 44.46 59.96 -9.01
C ILE A 188 43.78 61.33 -9.19
N LYS A 189 43.75 62.15 -8.15
CA LYS A 189 43.62 63.61 -8.33
C LYS A 189 45.02 64.20 -8.12
N PHE A 190 45.49 64.84 -9.20
CA PHE A 190 46.64 65.73 -9.23
C PHE A 190 46.53 66.85 -8.19
#